data_AF-A0A8I0HAC6-F1
#
_entry.id   AF-A0A8I0HAC6-F1
#
_cell.length_a   1.000
_cell.length_b   1.000
_cell.length_c   1.000
_cell.angle_alpha   90.00
_cell.angle_beta   90.00
_cell.angle_gamma   90.00
#
_symmetry.space_group_name_H-M   'P 1'
#
loop_
_entity.id
_entity.type
_entity.pdbx_description
1 polymer ?
#
loop_
_entity_poly.entity_id
_entity_poly.type
_entity_poly.pdbx_seq_one_letter_code
_entity_poly.pdbx_strand_id
1 'polypeptide(L)'
;YAEFLKVCETLENHYHDMQDMEFTVENKKLYMLQCRNGKRTAPAALKIACDLVDEGHKTPEEAVAMIDPRNLDTLLHPQFDAAALK
;
A
#
# COMPACT_ATOMS: atom_id res chain seq x y z
N TYR A 1 10.99 -17.91 0.27
CA TYR A 1 10.59 -16.85 -0.69
C TYR A 1 9.19 -17.09 -1.24
N ALA A 2 8.91 -18.23 -1.89
CA ALA A 2 7.57 -18.54 -2.40
C ALA A 2 6.47 -18.50 -1.31
N GLU A 3 6.77 -18.98 -0.10
CA GLU A 3 5.85 -18.93 1.04
C GLU A 3 5.50 -17.50 1.47
N PHE A 4 6.49 -16.58 1.44
CA PHE A 4 6.28 -15.18 1.77
C PHE A 4 5.37 -14.49 0.76
N LEU A 5 5.62 -14.69 -0.55
CA LEU A 5 4.77 -14.13 -1.59
C LEU A 5 3.31 -14.59 -1.46
N LYS A 6 3.10 -15.87 -1.16
CA LYS A 6 1.76 -16.41 -0.95
C LYS A 6 1.06 -15.79 0.27
N VAL A 7 1.80 -15.53 1.35
CA VAL A 7 1.26 -14.86 2.55
C VAL A 7 0.93 -13.41 2.27
N CYS A 8 1.77 -12.68 1.54
CA CYS A 8 1.48 -11.31 1.09
C CYS A 8 0.20 -11.26 0.25
N GLU A 9 0.09 -12.11 -0.78
CA GLU A 9 -1.09 -12.18 -1.64
C GLU A 9 -2.34 -12.54 -0.85
N THR A 10 -2.24 -13.45 0.12
CA THR A 10 -3.38 -13.82 0.98
C THR A 10 -3.84 -12.64 1.84
N LEU A 11 -2.91 -11.89 2.43
CA LEU A 11 -3.24 -10.78 3.32
C LEU A 11 -3.75 -9.57 2.55
N GLU A 12 -3.18 -9.24 1.40
CA GLU A 12 -3.69 -8.17 0.54
C GLU A 12 -5.08 -8.50 0.00
N ASN A 13 -5.33 -9.76 -0.40
CA ASN A 13 -6.68 -10.20 -0.79
C ASN A 13 -7.67 -10.20 0.37
N HIS A 14 -7.24 -10.53 1.58
CA HIS A 14 -8.13 -10.56 2.75
C HIS A 14 -8.52 -9.16 3.24
N TYR A 15 -7.55 -8.25 3.27
CA TYR A 15 -7.76 -6.87 3.74
C TYR A 15 -8.14 -5.90 2.64
N HIS A 16 -8.06 -6.32 1.37
CA HIS A 16 -8.31 -5.51 0.17
C HIS A 16 -7.54 -4.19 0.17
N ASP A 17 -6.31 -4.23 0.71
CA ASP A 17 -5.48 -3.06 0.92
C ASP A 17 -4.01 -3.50 1.11
N MET A 18 -3.06 -2.70 0.63
CA MET A 18 -1.63 -2.98 0.84
C MET A 18 -1.27 -3.03 2.33
N GLN A 19 -0.48 -4.05 2.70
CA GLN A 19 -0.13 -4.35 4.08
C GLN A 19 1.33 -3.99 4.39
N ASP A 20 1.54 -3.34 5.53
CA ASP A 20 2.84 -3.21 6.19
C ASP A 20 3.01 -4.42 7.12
N MET A 21 4.02 -5.24 6.85
CA MET A 21 4.18 -6.58 7.41
C MET A 21 5.54 -6.75 8.07
N GLU A 22 5.55 -7.23 9.31
CA GLU A 22 6.76 -7.59 10.04
C GLU A 22 6.86 -9.12 10.10
N PHE A 23 8.02 -9.66 9.72
CA PHE A 23 8.26 -11.10 9.71
C PHE A 23 9.70 -11.43 10.10
N THR A 24 9.89 -12.66 10.58
CA THR A 24 11.20 -13.24 10.90
C THR A 24 11.32 -14.61 10.25
N VAL A 25 12.54 -14.94 9.82
CA VAL A 25 12.87 -16.30 9.36
C VAL A 25 13.79 -16.95 10.38
N GLU A 26 13.29 -17.96 11.08
CA GLU A 26 14.06 -18.73 12.06
C GLU A 26 14.11 -20.20 11.60
N ASN A 27 15.31 -20.80 11.57
CA ASN A 27 15.49 -22.21 11.17
C ASN A 27 14.80 -22.58 9.84
N LYS A 28 14.86 -21.68 8.85
CA LYS A 28 14.20 -21.79 7.54
C LYS A 28 12.67 -21.83 7.57
N LYS A 29 12.04 -21.46 8.69
CA LYS A 29 10.59 -21.25 8.80
C LYS A 29 10.27 -19.78 8.82
N LEU A 30 9.26 -19.38 8.05
CA LEU A 30 8.73 -18.02 8.03
C LEU A 30 7.73 -17.84 9.17
N TYR A 31 7.87 -16.76 9.92
CA TYR A 31 6.96 -16.35 10.97
C TYR A 31 6.49 -14.93 10.72
N MET A 32 5.18 -14.73 10.64
CA MET A 32 4.58 -13.40 10.59
C MET A 32 4.36 -12.89 12.01
N LEU A 33 4.87 -11.70 12.31
CA LEU A 33 4.81 -11.10 13.65
C LEU A 33 3.70 -10.05 13.74
N GLN A 34 3.56 -9.25 12.68
CA GLN A 34 2.56 -8.19 12.61
C GLN A 34 2.13 -7.95 11.16
N CYS A 35 0.86 -7.64 10.96
CA CYS A 35 0.34 -7.05 9.73
C CYS A 35 -0.57 -5.87 10.09
N ARG A 36 -0.47 -4.78 9.35
CA ARG A 36 -1.38 -3.63 9.47
C ARG A 36 -1.49 -2.94 8.13
N ASN A 37 -2.55 -2.16 7.93
CA ASN A 37 -2.64 -1.30 6.76
C ASN A 37 -1.46 -0.32 6.76
N GLY A 38 -0.69 -0.33 5.67
CA GLY A 38 0.52 0.47 5.57
C GLY A 38 0.19 1.96 5.57
N LYS A 39 0.97 2.76 6.31
CA LYS A 39 0.93 4.23 6.16
C LYS A 39 1.50 4.60 4.80
N ARG A 40 0.86 5.55 4.12
CA ARG A 40 1.20 5.91 2.73
C ARG A 40 1.32 7.42 2.56
N THR A 41 2.15 7.80 1.60
CA THR A 41 2.15 9.16 1.07
C THR A 41 0.98 9.33 0.10
N ALA A 42 0.53 10.57 -0.09
CA ALA A 42 -0.53 10.92 -1.04
C ALA A 42 -0.35 10.30 -2.45
N PRO A 43 0.82 10.41 -3.12
CA PRO A 43 1.00 9.80 -4.44
C PRO A 43 0.96 8.27 -4.41
N ALA A 44 1.45 7.63 -3.34
CA ALA A 44 1.40 6.16 -3.22
C ALA A 44 -0.04 5.66 -3.00
N ALA A 45 -0.84 6.40 -2.21
CA ALA A 45 -2.25 6.07 -2.00
C ALA A 45 -3.06 6.13 -3.29
N LEU A 46 -2.84 7.15 -4.13
CA LEU A 46 -3.47 7.27 -5.46
C LEU A 46 -3.09 6.11 -6.38
N LYS A 47 -1.80 5.78 -6.45
CA LYS A 47 -1.34 4.67 -7.29
C LYS A 47 -1.97 3.34 -6.88
N ILE A 48 -1.95 3.01 -5.60
CA ILE A 48 -2.54 1.77 -5.08
C ILE A 48 -4.05 1.75 -5.30
N ALA A 49 -4.74 2.89 -5.13
CA ALA A 49 -6.17 2.97 -5.41
C ALA A 49 -6.49 2.70 -6.90
N CYS A 50 -5.67 3.21 -7.83
CA CYS A 50 -5.80 2.88 -9.25
C CYS A 50 -5.51 1.40 -9.52
N ASP A 51 -4.41 0.87 -8.99
CA ASP A 51 -4.01 -0.53 -9.19
C ASP A 51 -5.10 -1.49 -8.66
N LEU A 52 -5.72 -1.20 -7.51
CA LEU A 52 -6.83 -2.00 -6.95
C LEU A 52 -8.11 -1.97 -7.78
N VAL A 53 -8.36 -0.88 -8.52
CA VAL A 53 -9.49 -0.79 -9.46
C VAL A 53 -9.18 -1.58 -10.73
N ASP A 54 -7.96 -1.46 -11.24
CA ASP A 54 -7.49 -2.18 -12.44
C ASP A 54 -7.46 -3.69 -12.22
N GLU A 55 -7.11 -4.13 -11.00
CA GLU A 55 -7.15 -5.54 -10.57
C GLU A 55 -8.58 -6.04 -10.23
N GLY A 56 -9.58 -5.15 -10.25
CA GLY A 56 -10.98 -5.48 -10.00
C GLY A 56 -11.32 -5.76 -8.54
N HIS A 57 -10.43 -5.40 -7.61
CA HIS A 57 -10.64 -5.57 -6.17
C HIS A 57 -11.60 -4.54 -5.57
N LYS A 58 -11.73 -3.36 -6.20
CA LYS A 58 -12.59 -2.25 -5.76
C LYS A 58 -13.24 -1.54 -6.93
N THR A 59 -14.38 -0.91 -6.69
CA THR A 59 -14.98 0.01 -7.68
C THR A 59 -14.29 1.37 -7.67
N PRO A 60 -14.37 2.16 -8.75
CA PRO A 60 -13.85 3.53 -8.77
C PRO A 60 -14.38 4.39 -7.62
N GLU A 61 -15.65 4.22 -7.25
CA GLU A 61 -16.28 4.97 -6.15
C GLU A 61 -15.66 4.61 -4.80
N GLU A 62 -15.41 3.33 -4.55
CA GLU A 62 -14.73 2.86 -3.33
C GLU A 62 -13.29 3.37 -3.27
N ALA A 63 -12.58 3.34 -4.39
CA ALA A 63 -11.21 3.83 -4.50
C ALA A 63 -11.11 5.34 -4.18
N VAL A 64 -12.06 6.15 -4.66
CA VAL A 64 -12.15 7.58 -4.33
C VAL A 64 -12.40 7.78 -2.83
N ALA A 65 -13.27 6.98 -2.21
CA ALA A 65 -13.58 7.08 -0.79
C ALA A 65 -12.40 6.72 0.13
N MET A 66 -11.41 5.97 -0.36
CA MET A 66 -10.19 5.63 0.41
C MET A 66 -9.16 6.77 0.44
N ILE A 67 -9.28 7.76 -0.45
CA ILE A 67 -8.30 8.85 -0.55
C ILE A 67 -8.73 9.99 0.38
N ASP A 68 -7.93 10.24 1.43
CA ASP A 68 -8.12 11.41 2.27
C ASP A 68 -7.99 12.70 1.42
N PRO A 69 -8.96 13.62 1.44
CA PRO A 69 -8.90 14.87 0.69
C PRO A 69 -7.62 15.69 0.95
N ARG A 70 -7.03 15.59 2.16
CA ARG A 70 -5.78 16.26 2.53
C ARG A 70 -4.58 15.74 1.74
N ASN A 71 -4.64 14.50 1.24
CA ASN A 71 -3.62 13.95 0.37
C ASN A 71 -3.59 14.67 -0.99
N LEU A 72 -4.76 15.04 -1.54
CA LEU A 72 -4.83 15.83 -2.77
C LEU A 72 -4.27 17.23 -2.57
N ASP A 73 -4.56 17.85 -1.44
CA ASP A 73 -4.04 19.19 -1.10
C ASP A 73 -2.51 19.24 -1.12
N THR A 74 -1.86 18.15 -0.68
CA THR A 74 -0.39 18.02 -0.72
C THR A 74 0.16 17.94 -2.15
N LEU A 75 -0.61 17.38 -3.09
CA LEU A 75 -0.25 17.29 -4.51
C LEU A 75 -0.47 18.62 -5.26
N LEU A 76 -1.37 19.46 -4.76
CA LEU A 76 -1.65 20.79 -5.30
C LEU A 76 -0.66 21.85 -4.81
N HIS A 77 0.00 21.60 -3.68
CA HIS A 77 1.02 22.49 -3.15
C HIS A 77 2.39 22.30 -3.84
N PRO A 78 3.14 23.38 -4.10
CA PRO A 78 4.50 23.31 -4.59
C PRO A 78 5.36 22.47 -3.64
N GLN A 79 5.85 21.33 -4.13
CA GLN A 79 6.79 20.49 -3.41
C GLN A 79 8.21 20.94 -3.74
N PHE A 80 9.15 20.78 -2.80
CA PHE A 80 10.56 20.94 -3.12
C PHE A 80 10.97 19.90 -4.16
N ASP A 81 11.63 20.36 -5.22
CA ASP A 81 12.14 19.46 -6.24
C ASP A 81 13.24 18.58 -5.64
N ALA A 82 12.98 17.28 -5.52
CA ALA A 82 13.93 16.31 -5.02
C ALA A 82 15.20 16.24 -5.89
N ALA A 83 15.14 16.65 -7.16
CA ALA A 83 16.30 16.75 -8.04
C ALA A 83 17.21 17.95 -7.73
N ALA A 84 16.66 19.04 -7.15
CA ALA A 84 17.41 20.23 -6.76
C ALA A 84 18.06 20.13 -5.37
N LEU A 85 17.75 19.07 -4.61
CA LEU A 85 18.29 18.76 -3.28
C LEU A 85 19.61 17.98 -3.31
N LYS A 86 20.24 17.80 -4.49
CA LYS A 86 21.51 17.10 -4.69
C LYS A 86 22.66 18.04 -5.01
#